data_AF-A0A1Q2CRS9-F1
#
_entry.id   AF-A0A1Q2CRS9-F1
#
_cell.length_a   1.000
_cell.length_b   1.000
_cell.length_c   1.000
_cell.angle_alpha   90.00
_cell.angle_beta   90.00
_cell.angle_gamma   90.00
#
_symmetry.space_group_name_H-M   'P 1'
#
loop_
_entity.id
_entity.type
_entity.pdbx_description
1 polymer ?
#
loop_
_entity_poly.entity_id
_entity_poly.type
_entity_poly.pdbx_seq_one_letter_code
_entity_poly.pdbx_strand_id
1 'polypeptide(L)'
;MSIAPEEDLSRVTIISSSRRVDLALPGAVTLSELMPSIVRFSGLESNTPTDAVHAWVLQRFGSDPFDLYTPVNKLNLRDGETLHLRQRENAIPDAAFDDVVDAVAGATNSRPSWAARNSRRLGLILMMTVLIGLPLLIILAQPHVDAAQARMDPSLRLPLAIAVAVTAFLSFASAIGSVALARAAHEKPTATCLAWASAALAGIAGWFAAEPVSEAVPLSVRLVLSAAGVLVASAACALAARVSALALLAVALTALFTLIAASSMIVVPGHNVDVAAVTLAVMAFLTSFLPTLSYRIAGVALPNLPVTTEAMLADETPVQSDIVSRALFADRLLGSMLAATSAVAVLAAALTLTQGSLWSALLVLSVGLAFLLRARAFVGLTQRLALLLGGIACVAMAAVAGAIVASSSLLGSALLFAGSLVAAYIFAHYSASTYAKVLSPTWGRWGDIFEWLAIIGIVPSLLGVLDLYSYFGNLL
;
A
#
# COMPACT_ATOMS: atom_id res chain seq x y z
N MET A 1 61.30 -5.00 -3.09
CA MET A 1 60.21 -4.62 -2.16
C MET A 1 59.19 -5.75 -2.22
N SER A 2 59.30 -6.71 -1.30
CA SER A 2 58.46 -7.92 -1.27
C SER A 2 57.08 -7.53 -0.73
N ILE A 3 56.04 -7.77 -1.54
CA ILE A 3 54.64 -7.62 -1.14
C ILE A 3 54.33 -8.85 -0.28
N ALA A 4 54.06 -8.64 1.01
CA ALA A 4 53.52 -9.68 1.88
C ALA A 4 52.11 -10.06 1.37
N PRO A 5 51.75 -11.35 1.35
CA PRO A 5 50.40 -11.75 0.97
C PRO A 5 49.40 -11.15 1.96
N GLU A 6 48.31 -10.55 1.47
CA GLU A 6 47.16 -10.18 2.31
C GLU A 6 46.71 -11.42 3.06
N GLU A 7 46.78 -11.40 4.40
CA GLU A 7 46.28 -12.48 5.23
C GLU A 7 44.77 -12.62 4.99
N ASP A 8 44.38 -13.76 4.42
CA ASP A 8 42.97 -14.18 4.32
C ASP A 8 42.41 -14.29 5.75
N LEU A 9 41.54 -13.36 6.14
CA LEU A 9 41.03 -13.20 7.50
C LEU A 9 39.51 -13.29 7.47
N SER A 10 38.92 -14.15 8.31
CA SER A 10 37.47 -14.23 8.51
C SER A 10 37.09 -13.57 9.83
N ARG A 11 36.28 -12.51 9.80
CA ARG A 11 35.76 -11.84 11.00
C ARG A 11 34.51 -12.55 11.49
N VAL A 12 34.56 -13.14 12.68
CA VAL A 12 33.42 -13.87 13.25
C VAL A 12 33.09 -13.37 14.66
N THR A 13 31.82 -13.44 15.01
CA THR A 13 31.35 -13.23 16.38
C THR A 13 31.28 -14.58 17.08
N ILE A 14 32.02 -14.76 18.16
CA ILE A 14 31.96 -15.97 19.00
C ILE A 14 31.11 -15.68 20.24
N ILE A 15 30.11 -16.54 20.47
CA ILE A 15 29.20 -16.49 21.62
C ILE A 15 29.52 -17.67 22.54
N SER A 16 30.04 -17.37 23.73
CA SER A 16 30.23 -18.34 24.81
C SER A 16 29.13 -18.22 25.88
N SER A 17 29.18 -19.05 26.92
CA SER A 17 28.30 -18.95 28.09
C SER A 17 28.56 -17.69 28.92
N SER A 18 29.75 -17.10 28.85
CA SER A 18 30.17 -15.97 29.68
C SER A 18 30.18 -14.64 28.93
N ARG A 19 30.50 -14.62 27.63
CA ARG A 19 30.54 -13.38 26.83
C ARG A 19 30.42 -13.59 25.32
N ARG A 20 30.17 -12.49 24.62
CA ARG A 20 30.23 -12.37 23.17
C ARG A 20 31.49 -11.59 22.77
N VAL A 21 32.29 -12.12 21.86
CA VAL A 21 33.55 -11.52 21.41
C VAL A 21 33.70 -11.63 19.89
N ASP A 22 34.13 -10.55 19.26
CA ASP A 22 34.42 -10.52 17.82
C ASP A 22 35.91 -10.80 17.61
N LEU A 23 36.22 -11.78 16.77
CA LEU A 23 37.58 -12.23 16.48
C LEU A 23 37.82 -12.29 14.97
N ALA A 24 39.03 -11.94 14.55
CA ALA A 24 39.51 -12.18 13.20
C ALA A 24 40.32 -13.49 13.22
N LEU A 25 39.85 -14.49 12.48
CA LEU A 25 40.49 -15.80 12.39
C LEU A 25 41.36 -15.87 11.13
N PRO A 26 42.67 -16.17 11.25
CA PRO A 26 43.54 -16.37 10.10
C PRO A 26 43.15 -17.60 9.28
N GLY A 27 42.92 -17.43 7.99
CA GLY A 27 42.43 -18.45 7.06
C GLY A 27 43.37 -19.64 6.87
N ALA A 28 44.68 -19.41 6.93
CA ALA A 28 45.72 -20.44 6.71
C ALA A 28 45.95 -21.37 7.91
N VAL A 29 45.41 -21.04 9.09
CA VAL A 29 45.65 -21.75 10.35
C VAL A 29 44.50 -22.73 10.63
N THR A 30 44.81 -23.86 11.27
CA THR A 30 43.78 -24.84 11.69
C THR A 30 42.99 -24.33 12.88
N LEU A 31 41.71 -24.73 12.98
CA LEU A 31 40.86 -24.30 14.08
C LEU A 31 41.37 -24.82 15.44
N SER A 32 42.03 -25.98 15.48
CA SER A 32 42.67 -26.55 16.67
C SER A 32 43.76 -25.64 17.26
N GLU A 33 44.59 -25.03 16.41
CA GLU A 33 45.64 -24.10 16.84
C GLU A 33 45.06 -22.79 17.40
N LEU A 34 43.90 -22.36 16.89
CA LEU A 34 43.21 -21.16 17.34
C LEU A 34 42.37 -21.39 18.60
N MET A 35 42.01 -22.63 18.91
CA MET A 35 41.08 -22.97 20.00
C MET A 35 41.52 -22.46 21.39
N PRO A 36 42.79 -22.60 21.82
CA PRO A 36 43.23 -22.06 23.11
C PRO A 36 43.07 -20.53 23.19
N SER A 37 43.33 -19.83 22.09
CA SER A 37 43.16 -18.39 22.01
C SER A 37 41.68 -18.01 22.00
N ILE A 38 40.84 -18.73 21.25
CA ILE A 38 39.39 -18.53 21.21
C ILE A 38 38.75 -18.72 22.60
N VAL A 39 39.13 -19.78 23.32
CA VAL A 39 38.63 -20.07 24.68
C VAL A 39 39.04 -18.97 25.65
N ARG A 40 40.32 -18.57 25.63
CA ARG A 40 40.84 -17.45 26.45
C ARG A 40 40.14 -16.14 26.13
N PHE A 41 40.00 -15.80 24.85
CA PHE A 41 39.27 -14.61 24.40
C PHE A 41 37.77 -14.71 24.63
N SER A 42 37.22 -15.90 24.88
CA SER A 42 35.83 -16.07 25.26
C SER A 42 35.60 -16.05 26.77
N GLY A 43 36.62 -15.77 27.57
CA GLY A 43 36.51 -15.59 29.03
C GLY A 43 36.30 -16.91 29.77
N LEU A 44 36.83 -17.99 29.21
CA LEU A 44 36.74 -19.34 29.74
C LEU A 44 38.16 -19.82 30.07
N GLU A 45 38.30 -20.57 31.17
CA GLU A 45 39.57 -21.11 31.62
C GLU A 45 39.77 -22.53 31.05
N SER A 46 40.93 -22.78 30.46
CA SER A 46 41.41 -24.11 30.10
C SER A 46 42.74 -24.35 30.80
N ASN A 47 42.87 -25.46 31.52
CA ASN A 47 44.09 -25.73 32.31
C ASN A 47 45.30 -26.04 31.42
N THR A 48 45.07 -26.56 30.20
CA THR A 48 46.13 -26.82 29.21
C THR A 48 45.66 -26.49 27.79
N PRO A 49 46.57 -26.21 26.84
CA PRO A 49 46.21 -26.00 25.43
C PRO A 49 45.52 -27.21 24.79
N THR A 50 45.92 -28.42 25.21
CA THR A 50 45.30 -29.68 24.80
C THR A 50 43.87 -29.80 25.31
N ASP A 51 43.61 -29.35 26.54
CA ASP A 51 42.25 -29.33 27.12
C ASP A 51 41.32 -28.40 26.34
N ALA A 52 41.81 -27.26 25.83
CA ALA A 52 41.02 -26.38 24.97
C ALA A 52 40.52 -27.07 23.68
N VAL A 53 41.35 -27.91 23.05
CA VAL A 53 41.03 -28.64 21.81
C VAL A 53 40.11 -29.84 22.08
N HIS A 54 40.22 -30.46 23.26
CA HIS A 54 39.44 -31.64 23.60
C HIS A 54 38.10 -31.32 24.26
N ALA A 55 38.04 -30.28 25.08
CA ALA A 55 36.86 -29.92 25.86
C ALA A 55 35.92 -28.95 25.14
N TRP A 56 36.38 -28.20 24.13
CA TRP A 56 35.57 -27.16 23.48
C TRP A 56 35.36 -27.41 21.98
N VAL A 57 34.18 -27.04 21.51
CA VAL A 57 33.79 -27.11 20.11
C VAL A 57 33.18 -25.80 19.66
N LEU A 58 33.41 -25.45 18.40
CA LEU A 58 32.83 -24.29 17.74
C LEU A 58 31.79 -24.80 16.74
N GLN A 59 30.56 -24.30 16.80
CA GLN A 59 29.47 -24.76 15.95
C GLN A 59 28.60 -23.58 15.49
N ARG A 60 27.96 -23.72 14.34
CA ARG A 60 26.86 -22.84 13.91
C ARG A 60 25.59 -23.22 14.67
N PHE A 61 24.66 -22.28 14.79
CA PHE A 61 23.36 -22.58 15.42
C PHE A 61 22.61 -23.66 14.61
N GLY A 62 22.35 -24.81 15.24
CA GLY A 62 21.63 -25.93 14.62
C GLY A 62 22.41 -26.70 13.56
N SER A 63 23.75 -26.65 13.58
CA SER A 63 24.61 -27.45 12.70
C SER A 63 25.67 -28.19 13.51
N ASP A 64 26.30 -29.19 12.90
CA ASP A 64 27.38 -29.95 13.53
C ASP A 64 28.57 -29.04 13.92
N PRO A 65 29.32 -29.43 14.96
CA PRO A 65 30.62 -28.84 15.27
C PRO A 65 31.56 -28.82 14.07
N PHE A 66 32.31 -27.72 13.91
CA PHE A 66 33.35 -27.64 12.89
C PHE A 66 34.48 -28.64 13.17
N ASP A 67 35.06 -29.17 12.09
CA ASP A 67 36.27 -29.99 12.18
C ASP A 67 37.47 -29.14 12.60
N LEU A 68 38.08 -29.50 13.73
CA LEU A 68 39.20 -28.79 14.35
C LEU A 68 40.49 -28.90 13.52
N TYR A 69 40.62 -29.92 12.67
CA TYR A 69 41.83 -30.15 11.86
C TYR A 69 41.77 -29.50 10.48
N THR A 70 40.62 -28.91 10.14
CA THR A 70 40.44 -28.19 8.88
C THR A 70 40.88 -26.72 9.04
N PRO A 71 41.62 -26.14 8.06
CA PRO A 71 41.98 -24.72 8.08
C PRO A 71 40.75 -23.82 7.91
N VAL A 72 40.79 -22.65 8.54
CA VAL A 72 39.67 -21.69 8.62
C VAL A 72 39.12 -21.33 7.23
N ASN A 73 39.97 -21.16 6.22
CA ASN A 73 39.55 -20.84 4.85
C ASN A 73 38.74 -21.96 4.16
N LYS A 74 38.84 -23.20 4.63
CA LYS A 74 38.05 -24.34 4.13
C LYS A 74 36.77 -24.58 4.91
N LEU A 75 36.58 -23.90 6.04
CA LEU A 75 35.36 -23.99 6.87
C LEU A 75 34.19 -23.14 6.32
N ASN A 76 34.37 -22.46 5.18
CA ASN A 76 33.35 -21.61 4.54
C ASN A 76 32.74 -20.56 5.48
N LEU A 77 33.54 -20.03 6.41
CA LEU A 77 33.12 -18.97 7.32
C LEU A 77 32.98 -17.66 6.58
N ARG A 78 31.89 -16.94 6.83
CA ARG A 78 31.65 -15.61 6.25
C ARG A 78 31.99 -14.52 7.26
N ASP A 79 32.38 -13.36 6.75
CA ASP A 79 32.55 -12.17 7.58
C ASP A 79 31.22 -11.77 8.25
N GLY A 80 31.28 -11.55 9.56
CA GLY A 80 30.14 -11.22 10.43
C GLY A 80 29.35 -12.44 10.92
N GLU A 81 29.81 -13.66 10.65
CA GLU A 81 29.08 -14.87 11.05
C GLU A 81 29.15 -15.11 12.58
N THR A 82 28.03 -15.55 13.17
CA THR A 82 27.93 -15.85 14.60
C THR A 82 28.15 -17.34 14.87
N LEU A 83 29.15 -17.66 15.68
CA LEU A 83 29.53 -19.01 16.07
C LEU A 83 29.34 -19.22 17.56
N HIS A 84 28.94 -20.42 17.96
CA HIS A 84 28.75 -20.78 19.37
C HIS A 84 29.91 -21.64 19.86
N LEU A 85 30.58 -21.18 20.92
CA LEU A 85 31.61 -21.93 21.62
C LEU A 85 30.99 -22.65 22.81
N ARG A 86 31.04 -23.99 22.81
CA ARG A 86 30.46 -24.84 23.87
C ARG A 86 31.38 -25.98 24.24
N GLN A 87 31.17 -26.54 25.44
CA GLN A 87 31.85 -27.76 25.82
C GLN A 87 31.38 -28.92 24.93
N ARG A 88 32.30 -29.81 24.55
CA ARG A 88 32.06 -30.96 23.65
C ARG A 88 30.94 -31.87 24.16
N GLU A 89 30.83 -32.06 25.48
CA GLU A 89 29.75 -32.83 26.14
C GLU A 89 28.38 -32.14 26.06
N ASN A 90 28.35 -30.83 25.79
CA ASN A 90 27.16 -30.00 25.66
C ASN A 90 26.96 -29.52 24.20
N ALA A 91 27.55 -30.22 23.23
CA ALA A 91 27.25 -30.03 21.82
C ALA A 91 25.74 -30.24 21.61
N ILE A 92 25.13 -29.44 20.75
CA ILE A 92 23.68 -29.53 20.52
C ILE A 92 23.42 -30.92 19.92
N PRO A 93 22.65 -31.80 20.58
CA PRO A 93 22.30 -33.08 19.97
C PRO A 93 21.55 -32.80 18.67
N ASP A 94 21.77 -33.63 17.65
CA ASP A 94 20.85 -33.67 16.52
C ASP A 94 19.43 -33.91 17.06
N ALA A 95 18.41 -33.33 16.42
CA ALA A 95 17.03 -33.54 16.82
C ALA A 95 16.62 -34.98 16.46
N ALA A 96 17.11 -35.95 17.22
CA ALA A 96 16.78 -37.36 17.08
C ALA A 96 15.36 -37.55 17.62
N PHE A 97 14.40 -37.67 16.70
CA PHE A 97 13.04 -38.06 17.04
C PHE A 97 13.05 -39.53 17.47
N ASP A 98 12.77 -39.78 18.74
CA ASP A 98 12.74 -41.13 19.35
C ASP A 98 11.49 -41.92 18.93
N ASP A 99 10.48 -41.24 18.39
CA ASP A 99 9.23 -41.84 17.94
C ASP A 99 8.82 -41.28 16.57
N VAL A 100 8.53 -42.17 15.62
CA VAL A 100 7.99 -41.84 14.29
C VAL A 100 6.67 -41.07 14.41
N VAL A 101 5.91 -41.31 15.49
CA VAL A 101 4.68 -40.57 15.80
C VAL A 101 5.00 -39.12 16.18
N ASP A 102 6.07 -38.86 16.95
CA ASP A 102 6.49 -37.49 17.31
C ASP A 102 7.15 -36.76 16.13
N ALA A 103 7.86 -37.47 15.24
CA ALA A 103 8.38 -36.90 13.99
C ALA A 103 7.24 -36.45 13.05
N VAL A 104 6.19 -37.28 12.92
CA VAL A 104 5.01 -36.96 12.11
C VAL A 104 4.14 -35.88 12.79
N ALA A 105 3.98 -35.92 14.11
CA ALA A 105 3.27 -34.90 14.89
C ALA A 105 3.99 -33.55 14.86
N GLY A 106 5.32 -33.52 14.96
CA GLY A 106 6.15 -32.33 14.80
C GLY A 106 6.03 -31.74 13.39
N ALA A 107 6.11 -32.58 12.36
CA ALA A 107 5.96 -32.17 10.95
C ALA A 107 4.53 -31.77 10.55
N THR A 108 3.49 -32.22 11.28
CA THR A 108 2.11 -31.78 11.08
C THR A 108 1.76 -30.53 11.91
N ASN A 109 2.33 -30.37 13.11
CA ASN A 109 2.15 -29.16 13.94
C ASN A 109 2.87 -27.92 13.38
N SER A 110 3.89 -28.10 12.53
CA SER A 110 4.52 -27.01 11.79
C SER A 110 3.66 -26.50 10.61
N ARG A 111 2.55 -27.15 10.27
CA ARG A 111 1.64 -26.68 9.23
C ARG A 111 0.73 -25.57 9.77
N PRO A 112 0.44 -24.52 8.98
CA PRO A 112 -0.54 -23.52 9.38
C PRO A 112 -1.91 -24.19 9.58
N SER A 113 -2.34 -24.29 10.83
CA SER A 113 -3.63 -24.88 11.21
C SER A 113 -4.71 -23.81 11.35
N TRP A 114 -5.96 -24.25 11.34
CA TRP A 114 -7.09 -23.35 11.53
C TRP A 114 -7.10 -22.78 12.95
N ALA A 115 -6.92 -21.48 13.08
CA ALA A 115 -6.95 -20.77 14.36
C ALA A 115 -8.27 -20.00 14.54
N ALA A 116 -8.61 -19.65 15.78
CA ALA A 116 -9.76 -18.79 16.10
C ALA A 116 -9.74 -17.45 15.34
N ARG A 117 -8.53 -16.93 15.03
CA ARG A 117 -8.34 -15.75 14.18
C ARG A 117 -8.92 -15.94 12.77
N ASN A 118 -8.80 -17.14 12.21
CA ASN A 118 -9.32 -17.46 10.88
C ASN A 118 -10.85 -17.54 10.90
N SER A 119 -11.44 -18.21 11.89
CA SER A 119 -12.90 -18.20 12.10
C SER A 119 -13.44 -16.78 12.22
N ARG A 120 -12.78 -15.93 13.01
CA ARG A 120 -13.18 -14.53 13.16
C ARG A 120 -13.08 -13.75 11.85
N ARG A 121 -11.98 -13.88 11.11
CA ARG A 121 -11.81 -13.22 9.80
C ARG A 121 -12.90 -13.65 8.82
N LEU A 122 -13.17 -14.95 8.74
CA LEU A 122 -14.23 -15.50 7.90
C LEU A 122 -15.62 -14.97 8.33
N GLY A 123 -15.91 -14.95 9.63
CA GLY A 123 -17.15 -14.37 10.15
C GLY A 123 -17.32 -12.89 9.81
N LEU A 124 -16.26 -12.09 9.92
CA LEU A 124 -16.27 -10.67 9.54
C LEU A 124 -16.48 -10.47 8.03
N ILE A 125 -15.83 -11.30 7.20
CA ILE A 125 -16.02 -11.28 5.74
C ILE A 125 -17.47 -11.61 5.41
N LEU A 126 -18.02 -12.71 5.96
CA LEU A 126 -19.40 -13.12 5.74
C LEU A 126 -20.39 -12.03 6.17
N MET A 127 -20.18 -11.44 7.35
CA MET A 127 -20.98 -10.32 7.84
C MET A 127 -20.97 -9.16 6.84
N MET A 128 -19.80 -8.72 6.36
CA MET A 128 -19.69 -7.64 5.38
C MET A 128 -20.38 -7.99 4.07
N THR A 129 -20.16 -9.21 3.56
CA THR A 129 -20.76 -9.66 2.29
C THR A 129 -22.27 -9.73 2.37
N VAL A 130 -22.85 -10.20 3.48
CA VAL A 130 -24.30 -10.27 3.64
C VAL A 130 -24.88 -8.88 3.87
N LEU A 131 -24.27 -8.09 4.76
CA LEU A 131 -24.76 -6.77 5.15
C LEU A 131 -24.76 -5.78 3.98
N ILE A 132 -23.76 -5.82 3.10
CA ILE A 132 -23.65 -4.93 1.94
C ILE A 132 -24.26 -5.59 0.69
N GLY A 133 -23.95 -6.86 0.47
CA GLY A 133 -24.29 -7.57 -0.76
C GLY A 133 -25.78 -7.83 -0.88
N LEU A 134 -26.48 -8.23 0.20
CA LEU A 134 -27.90 -8.58 0.11
C LEU A 134 -28.78 -7.35 -0.22
N PRO A 135 -28.63 -6.18 0.45
CA PRO A 135 -29.38 -4.98 0.06
C PRO A 135 -29.10 -4.53 -1.37
N LEU A 136 -27.83 -4.59 -1.80
CA LEU A 136 -27.46 -4.28 -3.18
C LEU A 136 -28.13 -5.24 -4.17
N LEU A 137 -28.11 -6.55 -3.89
CA LEU A 137 -28.75 -7.56 -4.75
C LEU A 137 -30.25 -7.34 -4.84
N ILE A 138 -30.92 -7.02 -3.72
CA ILE A 138 -32.37 -6.75 -3.70
C ILE A 138 -32.69 -5.53 -4.56
N ILE A 139 -31.89 -4.46 -4.50
CA ILE A 139 -32.08 -3.27 -5.33
C ILE A 139 -31.87 -3.61 -6.82
N LEU A 140 -30.79 -4.30 -7.15
CA LEU A 140 -30.46 -4.65 -8.55
C LEU A 140 -31.42 -5.69 -9.16
N ALA A 141 -32.05 -6.52 -8.33
CA ALA A 141 -33.02 -7.52 -8.78
C ALA A 141 -34.44 -6.94 -8.98
N GLN A 142 -34.67 -5.67 -8.64
CA GLN A 142 -35.96 -5.04 -8.91
C GLN A 142 -36.23 -4.98 -10.42
N PRO A 143 -37.45 -5.30 -10.88
CA PRO A 143 -37.78 -5.20 -12.29
C PRO A 143 -37.67 -3.75 -12.76
N HIS A 144 -37.22 -3.55 -14.00
CA HIS A 144 -37.25 -2.22 -14.61
C HIS A 144 -38.70 -1.78 -14.75
N VAL A 145 -39.05 -0.64 -14.15
CA VAL A 145 -40.39 -0.07 -14.23
C VAL A 145 -40.37 1.07 -15.23
N ASP A 146 -41.15 0.95 -16.30
CA ASP A 146 -41.29 2.00 -17.30
C ASP A 146 -41.80 3.29 -16.65
N ALA A 147 -41.16 4.41 -16.97
CA ALA A 147 -41.51 5.72 -16.42
C ALA A 147 -42.97 6.13 -16.70
N ALA A 148 -43.54 5.68 -17.83
CA ALA A 148 -44.93 5.92 -18.18
C ALA A 148 -45.91 5.13 -17.29
N GLN A 149 -45.59 3.87 -16.97
CA GLN A 149 -46.41 3.03 -16.08
C GLN A 149 -46.32 3.50 -14.62
N ALA A 150 -45.12 3.89 -14.17
CA ALA A 150 -44.92 4.43 -12.83
C ALA A 150 -45.62 5.78 -12.58
N ARG A 151 -45.91 6.55 -13.64
CA ARG A 151 -46.72 7.77 -13.54
C ARG A 151 -48.19 7.46 -13.25
N MET A 152 -48.71 6.36 -13.79
CA MET A 152 -50.10 5.93 -13.62
C MET A 152 -50.27 5.22 -12.26
N ASP A 153 -49.33 4.35 -11.90
CA ASP A 153 -49.31 3.62 -10.62
C ASP A 153 -47.97 3.81 -9.90
N PRO A 154 -47.85 4.82 -9.00
CA PRO A 154 -46.65 5.05 -8.19
C PRO A 154 -46.29 3.87 -7.27
N SER A 155 -47.25 2.99 -6.98
CA SER A 155 -47.06 1.76 -6.19
C SER A 155 -46.03 0.82 -6.80
N LEU A 156 -45.80 0.87 -8.11
CA LEU A 156 -44.79 0.07 -8.80
C LEU A 156 -43.35 0.42 -8.37
N ARG A 157 -43.11 1.64 -7.89
CA ARG A 157 -41.79 2.07 -7.38
C ARG A 157 -41.64 1.87 -5.86
N LEU A 158 -42.71 1.50 -5.16
CA LEU A 158 -42.70 1.30 -3.72
C LEU A 158 -41.69 0.22 -3.27
N PRO A 159 -41.54 -0.93 -3.94
CA PRO A 159 -40.54 -1.93 -3.56
C PRO A 159 -39.11 -1.39 -3.59
N LEU A 160 -38.76 -0.64 -4.64
CA LEU A 160 -37.47 0.02 -4.76
C LEU A 160 -37.29 1.09 -3.67
N ALA A 161 -38.31 1.90 -3.42
CA ALA A 161 -38.28 2.91 -2.35
C ALA A 161 -38.01 2.28 -0.98
N ILE A 162 -38.69 1.17 -0.66
CA ILE A 162 -38.49 0.42 0.58
C ILE A 162 -37.09 -0.16 0.63
N ALA A 163 -36.60 -0.79 -0.45
CA ALA A 163 -35.26 -1.38 -0.49
C ALA A 163 -34.17 -0.31 -0.24
N VAL A 164 -34.29 0.86 -0.86
CA VAL A 164 -33.36 1.99 -0.66
C VAL A 164 -33.47 2.55 0.77
N ALA A 165 -34.68 2.72 1.30
CA ALA A 165 -34.90 3.20 2.67
C ALA A 165 -34.34 2.22 3.72
N VAL A 166 -34.54 0.91 3.54
CA VAL A 166 -33.96 -0.13 4.40
C VAL A 166 -32.43 -0.13 4.30
N THR A 167 -31.87 0.08 3.11
CA THR A 167 -30.41 0.21 2.93
C THR A 167 -29.84 1.43 3.67
N ALA A 168 -30.53 2.57 3.60
CA ALA A 168 -30.17 3.76 4.37
C ALA A 168 -30.28 3.53 5.89
N PHE A 169 -31.33 2.82 6.33
CA PHE A 169 -31.49 2.43 7.73
C PHE A 169 -30.38 1.49 8.20
N LEU A 170 -29.99 0.50 7.39
CA LEU A 170 -28.87 -0.40 7.69
C LEU A 170 -27.53 0.35 7.76
N SER A 171 -27.32 1.36 6.91
CA SER A 171 -26.16 2.25 7.01
C SER A 171 -26.13 2.99 8.35
N PHE A 172 -27.27 3.53 8.78
CA PHE A 172 -27.38 4.21 10.07
C PHE A 172 -27.20 3.25 11.26
N ALA A 173 -27.84 2.09 11.22
CA ALA A 173 -27.74 1.06 12.25
C ALA A 173 -26.30 0.53 12.38
N SER A 174 -25.58 0.36 11.26
CA SER A 174 -24.18 -0.05 11.28
C SER A 174 -23.25 1.06 11.82
N ALA A 175 -23.53 2.34 11.55
CA ALA A 175 -22.81 3.44 12.20
C ALA A 175 -22.97 3.41 13.72
N ILE A 176 -24.22 3.29 14.21
CA ILE A 176 -24.49 3.19 15.66
C ILE A 176 -23.84 1.94 16.25
N GLY A 177 -23.99 0.79 15.59
CA GLY A 177 -23.39 -0.46 16.03
C GLY A 177 -21.86 -0.39 16.10
N SER A 178 -21.23 0.30 15.15
CA SER A 178 -19.78 0.57 15.18
C SER A 178 -19.40 1.39 16.40
N VAL A 179 -20.12 2.49 16.68
CA VAL A 179 -19.85 3.34 17.85
C VAL A 179 -20.06 2.56 19.15
N ALA A 180 -21.17 1.83 19.28
CA ALA A 180 -21.49 1.04 20.46
C ALA A 180 -20.44 -0.03 20.73
N LEU A 181 -20.05 -0.81 19.71
CA LEU A 181 -19.03 -1.85 19.87
C LEU A 181 -17.64 -1.27 20.19
N ALA A 182 -17.25 -0.19 19.52
CA ALA A 182 -15.95 0.45 19.75
C ALA A 182 -15.84 1.08 21.14
N ARG A 183 -16.91 1.72 21.61
CA ARG A 183 -16.92 2.54 22.83
C ARG A 183 -17.38 1.78 24.07
N ALA A 184 -18.45 0.99 23.97
CA ALA A 184 -19.03 0.29 25.12
C ALA A 184 -18.45 -1.12 25.29
N ALA A 185 -18.30 -1.88 24.19
CA ALA A 185 -17.80 -3.26 24.26
C ALA A 185 -16.27 -3.38 24.06
N HIS A 186 -15.59 -2.28 23.70
CA HIS A 186 -14.17 -2.25 23.31
C HIS A 186 -13.78 -3.27 22.22
N GLU A 187 -14.77 -3.73 21.44
CA GLU A 187 -14.55 -4.58 20.28
C GLU A 187 -14.23 -3.67 19.08
N LYS A 188 -12.97 -3.67 18.63
CA LYS A 188 -12.52 -2.81 17.53
C LYS A 188 -12.69 -3.45 16.14
N PRO A 189 -12.37 -4.73 15.90
CA PRO A 189 -12.43 -5.29 14.54
C PRO A 189 -13.81 -5.34 13.91
N THR A 190 -14.83 -5.83 14.61
CA THR A 190 -16.24 -5.79 14.17
C THR A 190 -16.73 -4.35 14.04
N ALA A 191 -16.39 -3.49 15.00
CA ALA A 191 -16.71 -2.06 14.87
C ALA A 191 -16.08 -1.41 13.63
N THR A 192 -14.86 -1.80 13.26
CA THR A 192 -14.20 -1.35 12.02
C THR A 192 -15.04 -1.77 10.82
N CYS A 193 -15.37 -3.06 10.72
CA CYS A 193 -16.18 -3.58 9.61
C CYS A 193 -17.53 -2.86 9.51
N LEU A 194 -18.22 -2.64 10.62
CA LEU A 194 -19.49 -1.90 10.63
C LEU A 194 -19.34 -0.44 10.18
N ALA A 195 -18.25 0.26 10.53
CA ALA A 195 -18.00 1.62 10.03
C ALA A 195 -17.80 1.64 8.51
N TRP A 196 -17.06 0.68 7.96
CA TRP A 196 -16.88 0.55 6.51
C TRP A 196 -18.18 0.15 5.80
N ALA A 197 -18.97 -0.77 6.39
CA ALA A 197 -20.29 -1.13 5.88
C ALA A 197 -21.24 0.06 5.87
N SER A 198 -21.21 0.89 6.92
CA SER A 198 -22.02 2.10 6.99
C SER A 198 -21.73 3.04 5.83
N ALA A 199 -20.46 3.33 5.56
CA ALA A 199 -20.06 4.16 4.43
C ALA A 199 -20.47 3.55 3.07
N ALA A 200 -20.25 2.25 2.86
CA ALA A 200 -20.65 1.56 1.64
C ALA A 200 -22.17 1.58 1.41
N LEU A 201 -22.95 1.25 2.43
CA LEU A 201 -24.41 1.27 2.39
C LEU A 201 -24.97 2.68 2.19
N ALA A 202 -24.35 3.71 2.79
CA ALA A 202 -24.74 5.10 2.55
C ALA A 202 -24.52 5.50 1.09
N GLY A 203 -23.41 5.07 0.48
CA GLY A 203 -23.13 5.29 -0.93
C GLY A 203 -24.12 4.58 -1.85
N ILE A 204 -24.47 3.34 -1.55
CA ILE A 204 -25.48 2.57 -2.30
C ILE A 204 -26.85 3.24 -2.17
N ALA A 205 -27.30 3.53 -0.94
CA ALA A 205 -28.57 4.18 -0.71
C ALA A 205 -28.63 5.55 -1.42
N GLY A 206 -27.56 6.36 -1.34
CA GLY A 206 -27.48 7.64 -2.02
C GLY A 206 -27.50 7.54 -3.55
N TRP A 207 -26.83 6.53 -4.13
CA TRP A 207 -26.82 6.31 -5.57
C TRP A 207 -28.23 6.05 -6.15
N PHE A 208 -29.04 5.29 -5.41
CA PHE A 208 -30.40 4.89 -5.80
C PHE A 208 -31.50 5.79 -5.20
N ALA A 209 -31.15 6.75 -4.32
CA ALA A 209 -32.11 7.57 -3.57
C ALA A 209 -33.13 8.34 -4.41
N ALA A 210 -32.72 8.80 -5.60
CA ALA A 210 -33.57 9.60 -6.48
C ALA A 210 -34.41 8.76 -7.46
N GLU A 211 -34.11 7.46 -7.64
CA GLU A 211 -34.81 6.60 -8.61
C GLU A 211 -36.29 6.34 -8.27
N PRO A 212 -36.71 6.20 -6.99
CA PRO A 212 -38.12 6.03 -6.67
C PRO A 212 -38.97 7.25 -7.01
N VAL A 213 -38.37 8.45 -7.04
CA VAL A 213 -39.10 9.72 -7.12
C VAL A 213 -38.97 10.36 -8.52
N SER A 214 -37.87 10.11 -9.23
CA SER A 214 -37.61 10.71 -10.54
C SER A 214 -37.62 9.68 -11.68
N GLU A 215 -38.08 10.09 -12.86
CA GLU A 215 -38.09 9.25 -14.06
C GLU A 215 -36.71 9.10 -14.70
N ALA A 216 -35.92 10.17 -14.67
CA ALA A 216 -34.55 10.17 -15.15
C ALA A 216 -33.68 10.84 -14.10
N VAL A 217 -32.68 10.11 -13.62
CA VAL A 217 -31.71 10.63 -12.64
C VAL A 217 -30.38 10.82 -13.35
N PRO A 218 -29.94 12.07 -13.60
CA PRO A 218 -28.63 12.36 -14.15
C PRO A 218 -27.52 11.75 -13.30
N LEU A 219 -26.42 11.34 -13.95
CA LEU A 219 -25.25 10.78 -13.28
C LEU A 219 -24.69 11.70 -12.19
N SER A 220 -24.67 13.02 -12.43
CA SER A 220 -24.23 14.02 -11.46
C SER A 220 -25.05 14.01 -10.17
N VAL A 221 -26.37 13.85 -10.25
CA VAL A 221 -27.26 13.75 -9.07
C VAL A 221 -26.99 12.47 -8.29
N ARG A 222 -26.81 11.33 -8.97
CA ARG A 222 -26.44 10.05 -8.33
C ARG A 222 -25.13 10.17 -7.57
N LEU A 223 -24.12 10.78 -8.19
CA LEU A 223 -22.82 11.01 -7.58
C LEU A 223 -22.90 11.95 -6.38
N VAL A 224 -23.67 13.05 -6.46
CA VAL A 224 -23.86 13.97 -5.34
C VAL A 224 -24.49 13.27 -4.14
N LEU A 225 -25.60 12.56 -4.33
CA LEU A 225 -26.30 11.89 -3.24
C LEU A 225 -25.48 10.75 -2.63
N SER A 226 -24.82 9.94 -3.48
CA SER A 226 -23.91 8.88 -3.04
C SER A 226 -22.72 9.46 -2.25
N ALA A 227 -22.03 10.46 -2.79
CA ALA A 227 -20.89 11.10 -2.15
C ALA A 227 -21.28 11.80 -0.84
N ALA A 228 -22.42 12.48 -0.79
CA ALA A 228 -22.92 13.09 0.44
C ALA A 228 -23.18 12.04 1.53
N GLY A 229 -23.83 10.92 1.18
CA GLY A 229 -24.06 9.81 2.10
C GLY A 229 -22.77 9.21 2.65
N VAL A 230 -21.82 8.89 1.76
CA VAL A 230 -20.49 8.37 2.14
C VAL A 230 -19.74 9.34 3.03
N LEU A 231 -19.75 10.64 2.70
CA LEU A 231 -19.07 11.69 3.47
C LEU A 231 -19.61 11.75 4.90
N VAL A 232 -20.94 11.82 5.06
CA VAL A 232 -21.57 11.90 6.39
C VAL A 232 -21.28 10.63 7.19
N ALA A 233 -21.49 9.45 6.62
CA ALA A 233 -21.31 8.18 7.31
C ALA A 233 -19.84 7.96 7.73
N SER A 234 -18.89 8.17 6.82
CA SER A 234 -17.47 7.99 7.09
C SER A 234 -16.91 9.02 8.09
N ALA A 235 -17.29 10.30 7.98
CA ALA A 235 -16.88 11.33 8.92
C ALA A 235 -17.47 11.09 10.32
N ALA A 236 -18.77 10.74 10.40
CA ALA A 236 -19.42 10.40 11.67
C ALA A 236 -18.74 9.20 12.35
N CYS A 237 -18.47 8.11 11.60
CA CYS A 237 -17.78 6.94 12.13
C CYS A 237 -16.33 7.25 12.55
N ALA A 238 -15.60 8.05 11.77
CA ALA A 238 -14.23 8.45 12.10
C ALA A 238 -14.16 9.21 13.43
N LEU A 239 -15.11 10.12 13.67
CA LEU A 239 -15.16 10.95 14.88
C LEU A 239 -15.75 10.22 16.09
N ALA A 240 -16.85 9.48 15.90
CA ALA A 240 -17.60 8.86 16.98
C ALA A 240 -16.96 7.54 17.43
N ALA A 241 -16.76 6.60 16.50
CA ALA A 241 -16.20 5.28 16.82
C ALA A 241 -14.68 5.34 17.06
N ARG A 242 -13.98 6.27 16.38
CA ARG A 242 -12.51 6.44 16.44
C ARG A 242 -11.73 5.17 16.08
N VAL A 243 -12.33 4.30 15.28
CA VAL A 243 -11.70 3.09 14.76
C VAL A 243 -11.28 3.33 13.32
N SER A 244 -10.02 3.04 12.98
CA SER A 244 -9.46 3.29 11.64
C SER A 244 -9.68 4.74 11.13
N ALA A 245 -9.67 5.73 12.03
CA ALA A 245 -10.11 7.10 11.75
C ALA A 245 -9.42 7.73 10.54
N LEU A 246 -8.12 7.49 10.34
CA LEU A 246 -7.40 8.00 9.18
C LEU A 246 -7.78 7.32 7.86
N ALA A 247 -8.11 6.03 7.88
CA ALA A 247 -8.60 5.36 6.68
C ALA A 247 -10.03 5.83 6.32
N LEU A 248 -10.90 6.03 7.32
CA LEU A 248 -12.21 6.65 7.13
C LEU A 248 -12.11 8.12 6.71
N LEU A 249 -11.07 8.85 7.15
CA LEU A 249 -10.77 10.19 6.65
C LEU A 249 -10.44 10.16 5.15
N ALA A 250 -9.70 9.15 4.67
CA ALA A 250 -9.44 8.99 3.23
C ALA A 250 -10.76 8.79 2.45
N VAL A 251 -11.67 7.97 2.97
CA VAL A 251 -13.01 7.77 2.39
C VAL A 251 -13.83 9.08 2.41
N ALA A 252 -13.82 9.81 3.53
CA ALA A 252 -14.50 11.09 3.65
C ALA A 252 -13.94 12.13 2.67
N LEU A 253 -12.62 12.24 2.54
CA LEU A 253 -11.99 13.16 1.58
C LEU A 253 -12.27 12.76 0.12
N THR A 254 -12.28 11.46 -0.19
CA THR A 254 -12.68 10.95 -1.51
C THR A 254 -14.10 11.39 -1.84
N ALA A 255 -15.02 11.19 -0.89
CA ALA A 255 -16.41 11.59 -1.01
C ALA A 255 -16.57 13.12 -1.12
N LEU A 256 -15.80 13.89 -0.35
CA LEU A 256 -15.82 15.35 -0.42
C LEU A 256 -15.40 15.87 -1.80
N PHE A 257 -14.28 15.40 -2.35
CA PHE A 257 -13.84 15.83 -3.68
C PHE A 257 -14.76 15.34 -4.78
N THR A 258 -15.30 14.12 -4.66
CA THR A 258 -16.32 13.59 -5.59
C THR A 258 -17.59 14.42 -5.53
N LEU A 259 -18.03 14.85 -4.34
CA LEU A 259 -19.17 15.73 -4.14
C LEU A 259 -18.94 17.08 -4.81
N ILE A 260 -17.78 17.70 -4.61
CA ILE A 260 -17.43 18.98 -5.24
C ILE A 260 -17.46 18.85 -6.78
N ALA A 261 -16.82 17.81 -7.33
CA ALA A 261 -16.81 17.55 -8.77
C ALA A 261 -18.22 17.25 -9.32
N ALA A 262 -19.01 16.45 -8.61
CA ALA A 262 -20.37 16.15 -9.05
C ALA A 262 -21.31 17.36 -8.94
N SER A 263 -21.12 18.23 -7.94
CA SER A 263 -21.84 19.51 -7.83
C SER A 263 -21.48 20.47 -8.98
N SER A 264 -20.21 20.55 -9.40
CA SER A 264 -19.86 21.38 -10.57
C SER A 264 -20.44 20.82 -11.87
N MET A 265 -20.59 19.49 -12.02
CA MET A 265 -21.32 18.88 -13.14
C MET A 265 -22.80 19.29 -13.19
N ILE A 266 -23.43 19.57 -12.04
CA ILE A 266 -24.82 20.09 -11.99
C ILE A 266 -24.86 21.54 -12.46
N VAL A 267 -23.86 22.36 -12.06
CA VAL A 267 -23.78 23.78 -12.41
C VAL A 267 -23.48 23.99 -13.89
N VAL A 268 -22.74 23.07 -14.53
CA VAL A 268 -22.39 23.13 -15.95
C VAL A 268 -22.96 21.92 -16.70
N PRO A 269 -24.28 21.92 -17.03
CA PRO A 269 -24.91 20.82 -17.72
C PRO A 269 -24.23 20.49 -19.05
N GLY A 270 -24.13 19.20 -19.37
CA GLY A 270 -23.54 18.72 -20.62
C GLY A 270 -22.01 18.56 -20.61
N HIS A 271 -21.31 19.14 -19.64
CA HIS A 271 -19.85 19.16 -19.57
C HIS A 271 -19.29 18.20 -18.50
N ASN A 272 -19.95 17.05 -18.31
CA ASN A 272 -19.59 16.09 -17.25
C ASN A 272 -18.17 15.53 -17.43
N VAL A 273 -17.81 15.23 -18.68
CA VAL A 273 -16.48 14.73 -19.06
C VAL A 273 -15.42 15.78 -18.78
N ASP A 274 -15.68 17.04 -19.13
CA ASP A 274 -14.76 18.16 -18.94
C ASP A 274 -14.47 18.40 -17.46
N VAL A 275 -15.51 18.39 -16.63
CA VAL A 275 -15.38 18.51 -15.18
C VAL A 275 -14.57 17.34 -14.61
N ALA A 276 -14.77 16.12 -15.10
CA ALA A 276 -13.96 14.97 -14.68
C ALA A 276 -12.49 15.10 -15.12
N ALA A 277 -12.22 15.53 -16.34
CA ALA A 277 -10.88 15.74 -16.85
C ALA A 277 -10.12 16.80 -16.05
N VAL A 278 -10.79 17.92 -15.73
CA VAL A 278 -10.25 18.97 -14.84
C VAL A 278 -10.02 18.41 -13.44
N THR A 279 -10.97 17.67 -12.89
CA THR A 279 -10.83 17.05 -11.56
C THR A 279 -9.63 16.10 -11.51
N LEU A 280 -9.46 15.27 -12.53
CA LEU A 280 -8.33 14.35 -12.69
C LEU A 280 -6.99 15.10 -12.68
N ALA A 281 -6.87 16.15 -13.48
CA ALA A 281 -5.67 16.98 -13.53
C ALA A 281 -5.40 17.68 -12.19
N VAL A 282 -6.43 18.26 -11.56
CA VAL A 282 -6.32 18.93 -10.26
C VAL A 282 -5.87 17.95 -9.18
N MET A 283 -6.43 16.73 -9.12
CA MET A 283 -5.99 15.70 -8.18
C MET A 283 -4.51 15.34 -8.39
N ALA A 284 -4.06 15.28 -9.63
CA ALA A 284 -2.66 15.00 -9.95
C ALA A 284 -1.73 16.08 -9.40
N PHE A 285 -2.03 17.36 -9.63
CA PHE A 285 -1.23 18.48 -9.13
C PHE A 285 -1.31 18.63 -7.61
N LEU A 286 -2.48 18.35 -7.02
CA LEU A 286 -2.71 18.46 -5.58
C LEU A 286 -1.74 17.57 -4.78
N THR A 287 -1.31 16.43 -5.32
CA THR A 287 -0.34 15.52 -4.68
C THR A 287 0.98 16.21 -4.28
N SER A 288 1.38 17.27 -4.97
CA SER A 288 2.60 18.02 -4.67
C SER A 288 2.50 18.85 -3.39
N PHE A 289 1.29 19.25 -3.01
CA PHE A 289 1.04 20.11 -1.84
C PHE A 289 0.72 19.31 -0.58
N LEU A 290 0.31 18.04 -0.71
CA LEU A 290 -0.13 17.19 0.40
C LEU A 290 0.92 17.01 1.51
N PRO A 291 2.22 16.78 1.24
CA PRO A 291 3.21 16.63 2.30
C PRO A 291 3.30 17.88 3.18
N THR A 292 3.37 19.06 2.57
CA THR A 292 3.43 20.34 3.28
C THR A 292 2.15 20.57 4.10
N LEU A 293 0.98 20.28 3.54
CA LEU A 293 -0.29 20.36 4.26
C LEU A 293 -0.34 19.40 5.45
N SER A 294 0.14 18.16 5.31
CA SER A 294 0.14 17.19 6.41
C SER A 294 1.02 17.63 7.57
N TYR A 295 2.21 18.19 7.30
CA TYR A 295 3.09 18.72 8.35
C TYR A 295 2.46 19.93 9.05
N ARG A 296 1.84 20.84 8.29
CA ARG A 296 1.14 22.01 8.83
C ARG A 296 -0.06 21.60 9.71
N ILE A 297 -0.88 20.64 9.25
CA ILE A 297 -2.03 20.14 10.03
C ILE A 297 -1.57 19.41 11.29
N ALA A 298 -0.47 18.66 11.22
CA ALA A 298 0.11 17.99 12.38
C ALA A 298 0.81 18.96 13.37
N GLY A 299 1.00 20.23 12.98
CA GLY A 299 1.70 21.23 13.78
C GLY A 299 3.17 20.90 14.00
N VAL A 300 3.81 20.20 13.06
CA VAL A 300 5.24 19.94 13.10
C VAL A 300 5.96 21.27 12.86
N ALA A 301 6.68 21.76 13.85
CA ALA A 301 7.57 22.90 13.65
C ALA A 301 8.69 22.47 12.70
N LEU A 302 8.66 23.00 11.49
CA LEU A 302 9.79 22.91 10.58
C LEU A 302 10.87 23.82 11.17
N PRO A 303 12.08 23.31 11.46
CA PRO A 303 13.17 24.16 11.91
C PRO A 303 13.40 25.25 10.87
N ASN A 304 13.46 26.51 11.30
CA ASN A 304 13.97 27.56 10.45
C ASN A 304 15.46 27.30 10.30
N LEU A 305 15.88 26.73 9.17
CA LEU A 305 17.30 26.49 8.91
C LEU A 305 18.03 27.84 8.97
N PRO A 306 18.87 28.07 9.99
CA PRO A 306 19.52 29.35 10.16
C PRO A 306 20.54 29.51 9.02
N VAL A 307 20.39 30.56 8.22
CA VAL A 307 21.26 30.83 7.06
C VAL A 307 22.62 31.40 7.46
N THR A 308 22.79 31.77 8.74
CA THR A 308 24.07 32.25 9.29
C THR A 308 24.53 31.38 10.45
N THR A 309 25.84 31.21 10.58
CA THR A 309 26.47 30.44 11.66
C THR A 309 26.14 31.00 13.05
N GLU A 310 26.01 32.32 13.16
CA GLU A 310 25.57 33.01 14.38
C GLU A 310 24.13 32.66 14.75
N ALA A 311 23.23 32.56 13.77
CA ALA A 311 21.85 32.16 14.01
C ALA A 311 21.71 30.66 14.31
N MET A 312 22.64 29.80 13.85
CA MET A 312 22.71 28.39 14.27
C MET A 312 23.13 28.23 15.73
N LEU A 313 24.03 29.09 16.21
CA LEU A 313 24.49 29.09 17.60
C LEU A 313 23.48 29.74 18.56
N ALA A 314 22.68 30.70 18.06
CA ALA A 314 21.63 31.38 18.82
C ALA A 314 20.26 30.65 18.80
N ASP A 315 20.12 29.57 18.03
CA ASP A 315 18.88 28.80 17.97
C ASP A 315 18.73 27.92 19.23
N GLU A 316 18.16 28.51 20.28
CA GLU A 316 17.79 27.82 21.52
C GLU A 316 16.33 27.30 21.46
N THR A 317 15.69 27.25 20.29
CA THR A 317 14.29 26.82 20.22
C THR A 317 14.15 25.37 20.73
N PRO A 318 13.40 25.12 21.83
CA PRO A 318 13.33 23.80 22.39
C PRO A 318 12.61 22.87 21.40
N VAL A 319 13.25 21.75 21.09
CA VAL A 319 12.64 20.70 20.27
C VAL A 319 11.33 20.28 20.92
N GLN A 320 10.24 20.28 20.15
CA GLN A 320 8.94 19.86 20.64
C GLN A 320 9.04 18.44 21.22
N SER A 321 8.64 18.26 22.48
CA SER A 321 8.72 16.96 23.16
C SER A 321 7.84 15.89 22.51
N ASP A 322 6.81 16.29 21.76
CA ASP A 322 5.87 15.43 21.06
C ASP A 322 6.15 15.30 19.54
N ILE A 323 7.30 15.79 19.06
CA ILE A 323 7.66 15.86 17.63
C ILE A 323 7.52 14.52 16.90
N VAL A 324 7.92 13.42 17.54
CA VAL A 324 7.83 12.07 16.96
C VAL A 324 6.37 11.67 16.75
N SER A 325 5.49 11.96 17.71
CA SER A 325 4.07 11.63 17.61
C SER A 325 3.36 12.45 16.52
N ARG A 326 3.73 13.73 16.38
CA ARG A 326 3.25 14.61 15.31
C ARG A 326 3.74 14.18 13.95
N ALA A 327 5.01 13.79 13.83
CA ALA A 327 5.57 13.27 12.58
C ALA A 327 4.88 11.96 12.14
N LEU A 328 4.65 11.03 13.08
CA LEU A 328 3.89 9.81 12.79
C LEU A 328 2.42 10.10 12.41
N PHE A 329 1.80 11.10 13.03
CA PHE A 329 0.46 11.54 12.64
C PHE A 329 0.46 12.17 11.24
N ALA A 330 1.42 13.05 10.94
CA ALA A 330 1.60 13.67 9.62
C ALA A 330 1.78 12.60 8.53
N ASP A 331 2.61 11.59 8.77
CA ASP A 331 2.86 10.49 7.83
C ASP A 331 1.58 9.70 7.50
N ARG A 332 0.80 9.36 8.52
CA ARG A 332 -0.48 8.64 8.33
C ARG A 332 -1.54 9.53 7.69
N LEU A 333 -1.61 10.81 8.06
CA LEU A 333 -2.50 11.80 7.44
C LEU A 333 -2.19 11.97 5.95
N LEU A 334 -0.91 12.06 5.60
CA LEU A 334 -0.45 12.11 4.22
C LEU A 334 -0.87 10.85 3.45
N GLY A 335 -0.73 9.67 4.06
CA GLY A 335 -1.23 8.41 3.48
C GLY A 335 -2.74 8.46 3.15
N SER A 336 -3.56 9.03 4.05
CA SER A 336 -4.99 9.21 3.81
C SER A 336 -5.31 10.21 2.71
N MET A 337 -4.61 11.34 2.67
CA MET A 337 -4.81 12.36 1.63
C MET A 337 -4.38 11.84 0.25
N LEU A 338 -3.28 11.09 0.16
CA LEU A 338 -2.84 10.45 -1.07
C LEU A 338 -3.80 9.35 -1.52
N ALA A 339 -4.32 8.53 -0.60
CA ALA A 339 -5.34 7.54 -0.92
C ALA A 339 -6.63 8.18 -1.43
N ALA A 340 -7.04 9.31 -0.85
CA ALA A 340 -8.22 10.03 -1.29
C ALA A 340 -8.04 10.64 -2.69
N THR A 341 -6.95 11.36 -2.91
CA THR A 341 -6.64 11.97 -4.22
C THR A 341 -6.47 10.93 -5.31
N SER A 342 -5.84 9.78 -5.01
CA SER A 342 -5.70 8.70 -5.98
C SER A 342 -7.03 8.01 -6.29
N ALA A 343 -7.90 7.79 -5.31
CA ALA A 343 -9.23 7.23 -5.52
C ALA A 343 -10.10 8.17 -6.39
N VAL A 344 -10.11 9.47 -6.11
CA VAL A 344 -10.86 10.46 -6.91
C VAL A 344 -10.32 10.53 -8.34
N ALA A 345 -9.00 10.50 -8.51
CA ALA A 345 -8.38 10.46 -9.84
C ALA A 345 -8.82 9.22 -10.63
N VAL A 346 -8.89 8.04 -10.02
CA VAL A 346 -9.37 6.82 -10.70
C VAL A 346 -10.84 6.97 -11.13
N LEU A 347 -11.71 7.50 -10.27
CA LEU A 347 -13.11 7.74 -10.61
C LEU A 347 -13.25 8.77 -11.76
N ALA A 348 -12.49 9.86 -11.69
CA ALA A 348 -12.47 10.89 -12.71
C ALA A 348 -11.91 10.38 -14.05
N ALA A 349 -10.87 9.54 -14.02
CA ALA A 349 -10.30 8.88 -15.19
C ALA A 349 -11.33 7.98 -15.89
N ALA A 350 -12.10 7.20 -15.13
CA ALA A 350 -13.16 6.35 -15.69
C ALA A 350 -14.20 7.18 -16.45
N LEU A 351 -14.65 8.32 -15.90
CA LEU A 351 -15.59 9.20 -16.58
C LEU A 351 -14.95 9.93 -17.77
N THR A 352 -13.70 10.36 -17.65
CA THR A 352 -12.97 11.04 -18.73
C THR A 352 -12.79 10.15 -19.96
N LEU A 353 -12.53 8.85 -19.78
CA LEU A 353 -12.38 7.90 -20.89
C LEU A 353 -13.68 7.64 -21.65
N THR A 354 -14.85 7.98 -21.08
CA THR A 354 -16.13 7.84 -21.80
C THR A 354 -16.23 8.75 -23.03
N GLN A 355 -15.40 9.80 -23.13
CA GLN A 355 -15.28 10.64 -24.32
C GLN A 355 -14.82 9.86 -25.56
N GLY A 356 -14.03 8.79 -25.37
CA GLY A 356 -13.48 8.00 -26.47
C GLY A 356 -12.44 8.72 -27.35
N SER A 357 -11.85 9.82 -26.86
CA SER A 357 -10.86 10.60 -27.60
C SER A 357 -9.41 10.14 -27.33
N LEU A 358 -8.50 10.41 -28.26
CA LEU A 358 -7.06 10.19 -28.03
C LEU A 358 -6.56 11.04 -26.84
N TRP A 359 -7.06 12.28 -26.73
CA TRP A 359 -6.69 13.20 -25.67
C TRP A 359 -7.10 12.72 -24.28
N SER A 360 -8.27 12.08 -24.14
CA SER A 360 -8.70 11.52 -22.87
C SER A 360 -7.83 10.32 -22.45
N ALA A 361 -7.46 9.46 -23.40
CA ALA A 361 -6.52 8.37 -23.16
C ALA A 361 -5.13 8.87 -22.76
N LEU A 362 -4.60 9.89 -23.45
CA LEU A 362 -3.30 10.50 -23.13
C LEU A 362 -3.30 11.20 -21.77
N LEU A 363 -4.39 11.90 -21.41
CA LEU A 363 -4.53 12.54 -20.11
C LEU A 363 -4.50 11.51 -18.97
N VAL A 364 -5.31 10.45 -19.08
CA VAL A 364 -5.38 9.39 -18.07
C VAL A 364 -4.06 8.62 -17.99
N LEU A 365 -3.42 8.33 -19.12
CA LEU A 365 -2.11 7.70 -19.15
C LEU A 365 -1.05 8.57 -18.47
N SER A 366 -1.03 9.87 -18.77
CA SER A 366 -0.08 10.84 -18.20
C SER A 366 -0.23 10.93 -16.68
N VAL A 367 -1.45 11.03 -16.17
CA VAL A 367 -1.70 11.04 -14.71
C VAL A 367 -1.35 9.70 -14.07
N GLY A 368 -1.70 8.58 -14.71
CA GLY A 368 -1.36 7.25 -14.23
C GLY A 368 0.16 7.04 -14.11
N LEU A 369 0.92 7.41 -15.15
CA LEU A 369 2.38 7.36 -15.14
C LEU A 369 2.98 8.31 -14.10
N ALA A 370 2.45 9.52 -13.96
CA ALA A 370 2.88 10.45 -12.92
C ALA A 370 2.72 9.84 -11.52
N PHE A 371 1.60 9.19 -11.22
CA PHE A 371 1.39 8.52 -9.93
C PHE A 371 2.35 7.35 -9.70
N LEU A 372 2.56 6.49 -10.71
CA LEU A 372 3.49 5.36 -10.61
C LEU A 372 4.92 5.82 -10.34
N LEU A 373 5.37 6.85 -11.05
CA LEU A 373 6.74 7.38 -10.92
C LEU A 373 6.92 8.14 -9.61
N ARG A 374 5.92 8.94 -9.22
CA ARG A 374 5.92 9.72 -7.98
C ARG A 374 5.83 8.84 -6.73
N ALA A 375 5.31 7.63 -6.83
CA ALA A 375 5.30 6.66 -5.73
C ALA A 375 6.70 6.34 -5.19
N ARG A 376 7.76 6.58 -5.98
CA ARG A 376 9.17 6.40 -5.55
C ARG A 376 9.65 7.46 -4.56
N ALA A 377 9.03 8.63 -4.54
CA ALA A 377 9.37 9.70 -3.60
C ALA A 377 8.92 9.38 -2.16
N PHE A 378 8.00 8.42 -1.99
CA PHE A 378 7.43 8.06 -0.69
C PHE A 378 7.98 6.74 -0.18
N VAL A 379 8.52 6.78 1.04
CA VAL A 379 9.01 5.58 1.75
C VAL A 379 7.87 4.84 2.45
N GLY A 380 6.84 5.56 2.92
CA GLY A 380 5.72 5.00 3.66
C GLY A 380 4.86 4.04 2.83
N LEU A 381 4.55 2.86 3.40
CA LEU A 381 3.78 1.81 2.73
C LEU A 381 2.43 2.33 2.19
N THR A 382 1.66 3.03 3.02
CA THR A 382 0.32 3.51 2.65
C THR A 382 0.37 4.56 1.55
N GLN A 383 1.32 5.49 1.63
CA GLN A 383 1.52 6.56 0.64
C GLN A 383 1.92 5.97 -0.71
N ARG A 384 2.89 5.03 -0.68
CA ARG A 384 3.37 4.35 -1.87
C ARG A 384 2.29 3.48 -2.51
N LEU A 385 1.55 2.70 -1.71
CA LEU A 385 0.44 1.88 -2.21
C LEU A 385 -0.70 2.73 -2.78
N ALA A 386 -1.05 3.86 -2.16
CA ALA A 386 -2.09 4.75 -2.65
C ALA A 386 -1.82 5.23 -4.08
N LEU A 387 -0.58 5.67 -4.34
CA LEU A 387 -0.16 6.12 -5.66
C LEU A 387 0.06 4.97 -6.64
N LEU A 388 0.65 3.85 -6.19
CA LEU A 388 0.83 2.68 -7.06
C LEU A 388 -0.51 2.11 -7.53
N LEU A 389 -1.45 1.86 -6.62
CA LEU A 389 -2.75 1.30 -6.98
C LEU A 389 -3.56 2.25 -7.87
N GLY A 390 -3.57 3.56 -7.54
CA GLY A 390 -4.23 4.56 -8.37
C GLY A 390 -3.58 4.70 -9.76
N GLY A 391 -2.25 4.73 -9.81
CA GLY A 391 -1.49 4.78 -11.06
C GLY A 391 -1.71 3.55 -11.93
N ILE A 392 -1.65 2.35 -11.35
CA ILE A 392 -1.95 1.08 -12.04
C ILE A 392 -3.36 1.11 -12.60
N ALA A 393 -4.36 1.52 -11.81
CA ALA A 393 -5.74 1.59 -12.26
C ALA A 393 -5.90 2.56 -13.45
N CYS A 394 -5.35 3.78 -13.37
CA CYS A 394 -5.39 4.75 -14.48
C CYS A 394 -4.71 4.22 -15.73
N VAL A 395 -3.48 3.69 -15.62
CA VAL A 395 -2.74 3.13 -16.77
C VAL A 395 -3.48 1.93 -17.35
N ALA A 396 -4.03 1.04 -16.53
CA ALA A 396 -4.80 -0.11 -16.99
C ALA A 396 -6.06 0.33 -17.74
N MET A 397 -6.81 1.32 -17.22
CA MET A 397 -7.99 1.86 -17.91
C MET A 397 -7.63 2.50 -19.25
N ALA A 398 -6.55 3.29 -19.32
CA ALA A 398 -6.07 3.88 -20.58
C ALA A 398 -5.59 2.80 -21.57
N ALA A 399 -4.87 1.78 -21.08
CA ALA A 399 -4.41 0.66 -21.90
C ALA A 399 -5.58 -0.17 -22.45
N VAL A 400 -6.61 -0.44 -21.65
CA VAL A 400 -7.83 -1.12 -22.10
C VAL A 400 -8.57 -0.27 -23.14
N ALA A 401 -8.73 1.03 -22.92
CA ALA A 401 -9.35 1.94 -23.89
C ALA A 401 -8.59 1.94 -25.22
N GLY A 402 -7.27 2.03 -25.19
CA GLY A 402 -6.42 1.95 -26.38
C GLY A 402 -6.46 0.58 -27.06
N ALA A 403 -6.50 -0.52 -26.28
CA ALA A 403 -6.58 -1.88 -26.80
C ALA A 403 -7.90 -2.15 -27.52
N ILE A 404 -9.03 -1.63 -27.00
CA ILE A 404 -10.33 -1.72 -27.68
C ILE A 404 -10.24 -1.10 -29.07
N VAL A 405 -9.67 0.11 -29.18
CA VAL A 405 -9.50 0.79 -30.47
C VAL A 405 -8.55 0.02 -31.40
N ALA A 406 -7.37 -0.39 -30.91
CA ALA A 406 -6.37 -1.07 -31.73
C ALA A 406 -6.81 -2.47 -32.19
N SER A 407 -7.63 -3.17 -31.41
CA SER A 407 -8.14 -4.51 -31.73
C SER A 407 -9.07 -4.54 -32.96
N SER A 408 -9.56 -3.39 -33.40
CA SER A 408 -10.37 -3.25 -34.62
C SER A 408 -9.61 -3.61 -35.91
N SER A 409 -8.27 -3.65 -35.85
CA SER A 409 -7.41 -4.00 -37.00
C SER A 409 -6.56 -5.22 -36.69
N LEU A 410 -6.24 -6.02 -37.73
CA LEU A 410 -5.36 -7.18 -37.57
C LEU A 410 -3.95 -6.78 -37.11
N LEU A 411 -3.41 -5.68 -37.68
CA LEU A 411 -2.12 -5.14 -37.31
C LEU A 411 -2.13 -4.65 -35.86
N GLY A 412 -3.17 -3.90 -35.43
CA GLY A 412 -3.29 -3.44 -34.06
C GLY A 412 -3.42 -4.60 -33.07
N SER A 413 -4.18 -5.65 -33.40
CA SER A 413 -4.24 -6.89 -32.60
C SER A 413 -2.87 -7.57 -32.48
N ALA A 414 -2.12 -7.70 -33.59
CA ALA A 414 -0.78 -8.27 -33.57
C ALA A 414 0.19 -7.44 -32.70
N LEU A 415 0.13 -6.11 -32.77
CA LEU A 415 0.91 -5.21 -31.92
C LEU A 415 0.53 -5.33 -30.44
N LEU A 416 -0.76 -5.50 -30.11
CA LEU A 416 -1.20 -5.73 -28.73
C LEU A 416 -0.67 -7.05 -28.18
N PHE A 417 -0.71 -8.14 -28.96
CA PHE A 417 -0.13 -9.42 -28.56
C PHE A 417 1.39 -9.31 -28.36
N ALA A 418 2.10 -8.70 -29.30
CA ALA A 418 3.55 -8.46 -29.15
C ALA A 418 3.87 -7.59 -27.92
N GLY A 419 3.13 -6.50 -27.72
CA GLY A 419 3.30 -5.59 -26.59
C GLY A 419 3.01 -6.27 -25.24
N SER A 420 1.96 -7.08 -25.16
CA SER A 420 1.63 -7.85 -23.94
C SER A 420 2.70 -8.91 -23.62
N LEU A 421 3.25 -9.58 -24.63
CA LEU A 421 4.36 -10.53 -24.45
C LEU A 421 5.61 -9.81 -23.91
N VAL A 422 5.95 -8.65 -24.46
CA VAL A 422 7.08 -7.84 -24.00
C VAL A 422 6.85 -7.34 -22.57
N ALA A 423 5.66 -6.83 -22.25
CA ALA A 423 5.33 -6.39 -20.90
C ALA A 423 5.39 -7.55 -19.89
N ALA A 424 4.84 -8.71 -20.24
CA ALA A 424 4.90 -9.91 -19.41
C ALA A 424 6.35 -10.36 -19.16
N TYR A 425 7.19 -10.33 -20.20
CA TYR A 425 8.62 -10.62 -20.08
C TYR A 425 9.32 -9.63 -19.13
N ILE A 426 9.08 -8.33 -19.27
CA ILE A 426 9.67 -7.30 -18.39
C ILE A 426 9.28 -7.54 -16.92
N PHE A 427 8.00 -7.78 -16.64
CA PHE A 427 7.54 -8.04 -15.28
C PHE A 427 8.07 -9.35 -14.70
N ALA A 428 8.10 -10.41 -15.51
CA ALA A 428 8.68 -11.69 -15.11
C ALA A 428 10.18 -11.55 -14.81
N HIS A 429 10.92 -10.84 -15.66
CA HIS A 429 12.34 -10.58 -15.46
C HIS A 429 12.61 -9.75 -14.21
N TYR A 430 11.83 -8.68 -13.99
CA TYR A 430 11.94 -7.85 -12.80
C TYR A 430 11.70 -8.68 -11.52
N SER A 431 10.61 -9.45 -11.50
CA SER A 431 10.25 -10.34 -10.38
C SER A 431 11.33 -11.38 -10.09
N ALA A 432 11.91 -11.98 -11.14
CA ALA A 432 12.90 -13.04 -10.99
C ALA A 432 14.30 -12.54 -10.58
N SER A 433 14.70 -11.33 -10.98
CA SER A 433 16.12 -10.95 -10.97
C SER A 433 16.47 -9.57 -10.41
N THR A 434 15.50 -8.65 -10.35
CA THR A 434 15.79 -7.22 -10.13
C THR A 434 15.08 -6.62 -8.91
N TYR A 435 14.06 -7.29 -8.36
CA TYR A 435 13.21 -6.75 -7.29
C TYR A 435 13.97 -6.26 -6.04
N ALA A 436 15.11 -6.89 -5.70
CA ALA A 436 15.93 -6.55 -4.53
C ALA A 436 17.20 -5.74 -4.86
N LYS A 437 17.45 -5.45 -6.14
CA LYS A 437 18.67 -4.76 -6.56
C LYS A 437 18.48 -3.24 -6.49
N VAL A 438 19.46 -2.57 -5.89
CA VAL A 438 19.55 -1.10 -5.96
C VAL A 438 19.98 -0.74 -7.38
N LEU A 439 19.09 -0.13 -8.15
CA LEU A 439 19.40 0.34 -9.51
C LEU A 439 20.42 1.48 -9.47
N SER A 440 21.23 1.60 -10.52
CA SER A 440 22.21 2.67 -10.63
C SER A 440 21.55 4.07 -10.63
N PRO A 441 22.26 5.12 -10.17
CA PRO A 441 21.72 6.48 -10.13
C PRO A 441 21.22 7.01 -11.49
N THR A 442 21.76 6.50 -12.59
CA THR A 442 21.32 6.84 -13.96
C THR A 442 19.88 6.42 -14.26
N TRP A 443 19.43 5.27 -13.76
CA TRP A 443 18.03 4.83 -13.90
C TRP A 443 17.06 5.69 -13.07
N GLY A 444 17.53 6.18 -11.92
CA GLY A 444 16.81 7.18 -11.13
C GLY A 444 16.54 8.44 -11.98
N ARG A 445 17.57 8.95 -12.65
CA ARG A 445 17.47 10.14 -13.51
C ARG A 445 16.49 9.96 -14.68
N TRP A 446 16.54 8.83 -15.39
CA TRP A 446 15.56 8.53 -16.44
C TRP A 446 14.14 8.51 -15.88
N GLY A 447 14.01 7.92 -14.69
CA GLY A 447 12.83 7.99 -13.88
C GLY A 447 12.27 9.39 -13.69
N ASP A 448 13.12 10.34 -13.29
CA ASP A 448 12.72 11.72 -13.08
C ASP A 448 12.26 12.35 -14.39
N ILE A 449 13.02 12.15 -15.48
CA ILE A 449 12.67 12.67 -16.81
C ILE A 449 11.29 12.18 -17.25
N PHE A 450 10.99 10.89 -17.10
CA PHE A 450 9.66 10.37 -17.43
C PHE A 450 8.56 10.95 -16.54
N GLU A 451 8.85 11.24 -15.27
CA GLU A 451 7.89 11.89 -14.38
C GLU A 451 7.59 13.32 -14.86
N TRP A 452 8.63 14.08 -15.21
CA TRP A 452 8.47 15.41 -15.78
C TRP A 452 7.69 15.40 -17.10
N LEU A 453 8.00 14.47 -18.01
CA LEU A 453 7.27 14.32 -19.27
C LEU A 453 5.79 13.98 -19.04
N ALA A 454 5.51 13.07 -18.11
CA ALA A 454 4.14 12.72 -17.74
C ALA A 454 3.39 13.93 -17.18
N ILE A 455 4.00 14.69 -16.27
CA ILE A 455 3.40 15.90 -15.68
C ILE A 455 3.17 16.98 -16.73
N ILE A 456 4.16 17.24 -17.60
CA ILE A 456 4.06 18.22 -18.68
C ILE A 456 2.94 17.81 -19.65
N GLY A 457 2.78 16.51 -19.93
CA GLY A 457 1.73 15.98 -20.81
C GLY A 457 0.30 16.16 -20.31
N ILE A 458 0.09 16.39 -19.00
CA ILE A 458 -1.24 16.57 -18.41
C ILE A 458 -1.94 17.79 -19.00
N VAL A 459 -1.28 18.95 -19.07
CA VAL A 459 -1.91 20.21 -19.50
C VAL A 459 -2.30 20.18 -20.98
N PRO A 460 -1.42 19.81 -21.93
CA PRO A 460 -1.80 19.71 -23.33
C PRO A 460 -2.92 18.70 -23.58
N SER A 461 -2.90 17.56 -22.87
CA SER A 461 -3.93 16.53 -23.01
C SER A 461 -5.27 17.00 -22.46
N LEU A 462 -5.26 17.73 -21.34
CA LEU A 462 -6.47 18.34 -20.77
C LEU A 462 -7.09 19.35 -21.74
N LEU A 463 -6.28 20.24 -22.34
CA LEU A 463 -6.77 21.20 -23.34
C LEU A 463 -7.40 20.50 -24.55
N GLY A 464 -6.87 19.33 -24.93
CA GLY A 464 -7.44 18.51 -26.00
C GLY A 464 -8.75 17.83 -25.61
N VAL A 465 -8.91 17.42 -24.35
CA VAL A 465 -10.18 16.89 -23.84
C VAL A 465 -11.27 17.96 -23.84
N LEU A 466 -10.92 19.19 -23.45
CA LEU A 466 -11.82 20.33 -23.41
C LEU A 466 -12.14 20.91 -24.80
N ASP A 467 -11.69 20.28 -25.89
CA ASP A 467 -11.86 20.75 -27.27
C ASP A 467 -11.34 22.17 -27.55
N LEU A 468 -10.35 22.67 -26.77
CA LEU A 468 -9.80 24.01 -27.01
C LEU A 468 -8.99 24.09 -28.32
N TYR A 469 -8.32 23.00 -28.73
CA TYR A 469 -7.56 23.01 -29.99
C TYR A 469 -8.47 23.14 -31.21
N SER A 470 -9.63 22.46 -31.21
CA SER A 470 -10.60 22.57 -32.31
C SER A 470 -11.28 23.95 -32.30
N TYR A 471 -11.55 24.50 -31.12
CA TYR A 471 -12.06 25.88 -30.98
C TYR A 471 -11.12 26.92 -31.61
N PHE A 472 -9.83 26.92 -31.25
CA PHE A 472 -8.86 27.87 -31.83
C PHE A 472 -8.55 27.59 -33.30
N GLY A 473 -8.58 26.33 -33.72
CA GLY A 473 -8.41 25.96 -35.12
C GLY A 473 -9.54 26.44 -36.05
N ASN A 474 -10.76 26.62 -35.53
CA ASN A 474 -11.89 27.17 -36.27
C ASN A 474 -11.93 28.71 -36.27
N LEU A 475 -11.14 29.37 -35.43
CA LEU A 475 -11.03 30.83 -35.34
C LEU A 475 -9.95 31.41 -36.28
N LEU A 476 -8.98 30.60 -36.68
CA LEU A 476 -7.93 30.90 -37.65
C LEU A 476 -8.39 30.48 -39.06
#